data_AF-A0A521Y6A7-F1
#
_entry.id   AF-A0A521Y6A7-F1
#
_cell.length_a   1.000
_cell.length_b   1.000
_cell.length_c   1.000
_cell.angle_alpha   90.00
_cell.angle_beta   90.00
_cell.angle_gamma   90.00
#
_symmetry.space_group_name_H-M   'P 1'
#
loop_
_entity.id
_entity.type
_entity.pdbx_description
1 polymer ?
#
loop_
_entity_poly.entity_id
_entity_poly.type
_entity_poly.pdbx_seq_one_letter_code
_entity_poly.pdbx_strand_id
1 'polypeptide(L)'
;MNNPQDALTAPNFQSAEQEAVGLVPPSRYSGPESAYKLAFADTDFLLRKELRPIRMQLELLKPEMTLQEHDIESTIVLFGSARIPAPEDAAAHLAAAHAGNDPVMVRQAEMQVSMAAYYEEARRFAGLVTAASQKLDAPIYVVTGGGPG
;
A
#
# COMPACT_ATOMS: atom_id res chain seq x y z
N MET A 1 4.18 7.75 -41.57
CA MET A 1 2.98 8.40 -42.14
C MET A 1 1.85 8.11 -41.17
N ASN A 2 1.38 9.11 -40.41
CA ASN A 2 0.37 8.90 -39.37
C ASN A 2 -0.98 8.61 -40.03
N ASN A 3 -1.65 7.55 -39.56
CA ASN A 3 -2.97 7.15 -40.04
C ASN A 3 -4.00 8.20 -39.55
N PRO A 4 -4.82 8.81 -40.44
CA PRO A 4 -5.78 9.84 -40.05
C PRO A 4 -6.83 9.37 -39.02
N GLN A 5 -7.01 8.06 -38.84
CA GLN A 5 -7.85 7.50 -37.78
C GLN A 5 -7.24 7.66 -36.37
N ASP A 6 -5.91 7.60 -36.24
CA ASP A 6 -5.21 7.75 -34.95
C ASP A 6 -5.41 9.17 -34.36
N ALA A 7 -5.61 10.16 -35.24
CA ALA A 7 -5.86 11.56 -34.85
C ALA A 7 -7.27 11.78 -34.26
N LEU A 8 -8.24 10.92 -34.56
CA LEU A 8 -9.62 11.00 -34.04
C LEU A 8 -9.79 10.30 -32.68
N THR A 9 -8.89 9.37 -32.36
CA THR A 9 -8.84 8.66 -31.06
C THR A 9 -7.93 9.32 -30.04
N ALA A 10 -7.18 10.36 -30.44
CA ALA A 10 -6.34 11.11 -29.53
C ALA A 10 -7.18 11.85 -28.47
N PRO A 11 -6.72 11.97 -27.21
CA PRO A 11 -7.40 12.75 -26.21
C PRO A 11 -7.56 14.20 -26.68
N ASN A 12 -8.78 14.71 -26.67
CA ASN A 12 -9.07 16.09 -27.09
C ASN A 12 -8.64 17.13 -26.03
N PHE A 13 -8.23 16.66 -24.85
CA PHE A 13 -7.79 17.48 -23.71
C PHE A 13 -6.35 17.14 -23.36
N GLN A 14 -5.65 18.12 -22.78
CA GLN A 14 -4.31 17.93 -22.24
C GLN A 14 -4.37 16.94 -21.06
N SER A 15 -3.28 16.20 -20.85
CA SER A 15 -3.12 15.39 -19.63
C SER A 15 -2.93 16.30 -18.40
N ALA A 16 -3.24 15.78 -17.22
CA ALA A 16 -3.02 16.50 -15.96
C ALA A 16 -1.54 16.93 -15.77
N GLU A 17 -0.58 16.13 -16.25
CA GLU A 17 0.84 16.48 -16.25
C GLU A 17 1.14 17.69 -17.15
N GLN A 18 0.58 17.69 -18.37
CA GLN A 18 0.74 18.80 -19.32
C GLN A 18 0.10 20.08 -18.80
N GLU A 19 -1.07 20.00 -18.15
CA GLU A 19 -1.73 21.15 -17.53
C GLU A 19 -0.91 21.70 -16.36
N ALA A 20 -0.39 20.83 -15.48
CA ALA A 20 0.43 21.25 -14.34
C ALA A 20 1.73 21.97 -14.78
N VAL A 21 2.38 21.48 -15.84
CA VAL A 21 3.61 22.08 -16.38
C VAL A 21 3.32 23.33 -17.20
N GLY A 22 2.21 23.35 -17.95
CA GLY A 22 1.83 24.44 -18.85
C GLY A 22 1.21 25.65 -18.16
N LEU A 23 0.84 25.54 -16.89
CA LEU A 23 0.18 26.65 -16.17
C LEU A 23 1.20 27.72 -15.77
N VAL A 24 1.30 28.78 -16.57
CA VAL A 24 2.01 30.01 -16.20
C VAL A 24 0.97 31.03 -15.73
N PRO A 25 0.91 31.37 -14.43
CA PRO A 25 0.02 32.41 -13.95
C PRO A 25 0.34 33.74 -14.64
N PRO A 26 -0.67 34.52 -15.06
CA PRO A 26 -0.43 35.89 -15.49
C PRO A 26 0.29 36.66 -14.37
N SER A 27 1.14 37.64 -14.71
CA SER A 27 1.99 38.35 -13.73
C SER A 27 1.24 38.97 -12.55
N ARG A 28 -0.03 39.36 -12.75
CA ARG A 28 -0.92 39.88 -11.68
C ARG A 28 -1.31 38.83 -10.63
N TYR A 29 -1.10 37.55 -10.94
CA TYR A 29 -1.42 36.38 -10.14
C TYR A 29 -0.20 35.46 -9.97
N SER A 30 1.03 35.98 -10.13
CA SER A 30 2.25 35.18 -9.91
C SER A 30 2.86 35.38 -8.52
N GLY A 31 2.23 36.20 -7.67
CA GLY A 31 2.67 36.44 -6.29
C GLY A 31 2.33 35.28 -5.34
N PRO A 32 2.93 35.26 -4.14
CA PRO A 32 2.73 34.18 -3.15
C PRO A 32 1.28 34.03 -2.66
N GLU A 33 0.47 35.10 -2.73
CA GLU A 33 -0.96 35.12 -2.35
C GLU A 33 -1.91 34.72 -3.50
N SER A 34 -1.37 34.20 -4.61
CA SER A 34 -2.19 33.88 -5.77
C SER A 34 -3.02 32.61 -5.57
N ALA A 35 -4.32 32.72 -5.87
CA ALA A 35 -5.25 31.59 -5.95
C ALA A 35 -5.20 30.83 -7.30
N TYR A 36 -4.27 31.16 -8.21
CA TYR A 36 -4.24 30.63 -9.59
C TYR A 36 -3.64 29.21 -9.71
N LYS A 37 -3.61 28.41 -8.64
CA LYS A 37 -3.09 27.03 -8.70
C LYS A 37 -4.18 26.07 -9.16
N LEU A 38 -3.82 25.07 -9.99
CA LEU A 38 -4.73 23.97 -10.31
C LEU A 38 -5.06 23.17 -9.04
N ALA A 39 -6.32 22.82 -8.84
CA ALA A 39 -6.79 22.15 -7.64
C ALA A 39 -6.06 20.81 -7.36
N PHE A 40 -5.71 20.04 -8.39
CA PHE A 40 -5.00 18.77 -8.24
C PHE A 40 -3.50 18.93 -7.99
N ALA A 41 -2.94 20.13 -8.24
CA ALA A 41 -1.54 20.47 -7.97
C ALA A 41 -1.38 21.35 -6.70
N ASP A 42 -2.49 21.85 -6.14
CA ASP A 42 -2.52 22.64 -4.92
C ASP A 42 -2.64 21.75 -3.69
N THR A 43 -1.50 21.40 -3.10
CA THR A 43 -1.44 20.55 -1.90
C THR A 43 -2.15 21.21 -0.70
N ASP A 44 -2.03 22.52 -0.52
CA ASP A 44 -2.67 23.23 0.59
C ASP A 44 -4.20 23.17 0.47
N PHE A 45 -4.73 23.25 -0.76
CA PHE A 45 -6.14 23.03 -1.04
C PHE A 45 -6.57 21.57 -0.77
N LEU A 46 -5.82 20.58 -1.26
CA LEU A 46 -6.13 19.15 -1.06
C LEU A 46 -6.11 18.73 0.41
N LEU A 47 -5.30 19.38 1.25
CA LEU A 47 -5.18 19.06 2.67
C LEU A 47 -6.32 19.62 3.54
N ARG A 48 -7.19 20.48 2.98
CA ARG A 48 -8.36 21.03 3.68
C ARG A 48 -9.32 19.95 4.18
N LYS A 49 -10.07 20.26 5.24
CA LYS A 49 -11.00 19.32 5.89
C LYS A 49 -12.14 18.91 4.96
N GLU A 50 -12.61 19.85 4.16
CA GLU A 50 -13.68 19.71 3.17
C GLU A 50 -13.33 18.67 2.11
N LEU A 51 -12.03 18.50 1.82
CA LEU A 51 -11.51 17.59 0.80
C LEU A 51 -11.17 16.20 1.34
N ARG A 52 -11.49 15.91 2.61
CA ARG A 52 -11.35 14.56 3.18
C ARG A 52 -12.06 13.46 2.36
N PRO A 53 -13.30 13.64 1.87
CA PRO A 53 -13.97 12.61 1.05
C PRO A 53 -13.22 12.33 -0.26
N ILE A 54 -12.65 13.37 -0.88
CA ILE A 54 -11.86 13.23 -2.11
C ILE A 54 -10.55 12.48 -1.83
N ARG A 55 -9.84 12.83 -0.75
CA ARG A 55 -8.64 12.09 -0.34
C ARG A 55 -8.96 10.62 -0.04
N MET A 56 -10.07 10.34 0.65
CA MET A 56 -10.51 8.96 0.90
C MET A 56 -10.82 8.22 -0.40
N GLN A 57 -11.45 8.88 -1.39
CA GLN A 57 -11.66 8.30 -2.72
C GLN A 57 -10.35 7.95 -3.42
N LEU A 58 -9.32 8.80 -3.32
CA LEU A 58 -7.99 8.54 -3.88
C LEU A 58 -7.33 7.33 -3.20
N GLU A 59 -7.44 7.20 -1.88
CA GLU A 59 -6.90 6.05 -1.14
C GLU A 59 -7.59 4.72 -1.51
N LEU A 60 -8.84 4.76 -1.98
CA LEU A 60 -9.53 3.57 -2.49
C LEU A 60 -9.20 3.31 -3.97
N LEU A 61 -9.11 4.37 -4.77
CA LEU A 61 -8.90 4.25 -6.22
C LEU A 61 -7.48 3.81 -6.56
N LYS A 62 -6.47 4.32 -5.84
CA LYS A 62 -5.06 3.99 -6.07
C LYS A 62 -4.77 2.48 -6.02
N PRO A 63 -5.15 1.74 -4.96
CA PRO A 63 -4.93 0.29 -4.93
C PRO A 63 -5.75 -0.43 -6.00
N GLU A 64 -7.00 -0.04 -6.24
CA GLU A 64 -7.83 -0.64 -7.30
C GLU A 64 -7.17 -0.55 -8.68
N MET A 65 -6.69 0.65 -9.06
CA MET A 65 -5.98 0.86 -10.32
C MET A 65 -4.71 0.01 -10.40
N THR A 66 -3.94 -0.06 -9.30
CA THR A 66 -2.70 -0.85 -9.25
C THR A 66 -2.99 -2.35 -9.41
N LEU A 67 -4.05 -2.87 -8.79
CA LEU A 67 -4.45 -4.27 -8.92
C LEU A 67 -4.89 -4.58 -10.36
N GLN A 68 -5.64 -3.68 -10.99
CA GLN A 68 -6.06 -3.81 -12.38
C GLN A 68 -4.88 -3.78 -13.36
N GLU A 69 -3.92 -2.88 -13.17
CA GLU A 69 -2.69 -2.79 -13.98
C GLU A 69 -1.83 -4.07 -13.92
N HIS A 70 -1.97 -4.84 -12.85
CA HIS A 70 -1.27 -6.11 -12.64
C HIS A 70 -2.13 -7.35 -12.92
N ASP A 71 -3.33 -7.18 -13.50
CA ASP A 71 -4.27 -8.27 -13.77
C ASP A 71 -4.58 -9.13 -12.53
N ILE A 72 -4.66 -8.52 -11.34
CA ILE A 72 -4.97 -9.21 -10.08
C ILE A 72 -6.48 -9.30 -9.91
N GLU A 73 -7.05 -10.44 -10.29
CA GLU A 73 -8.50 -10.68 -10.21
C GLU A 73 -8.93 -11.42 -8.93
N SER A 74 -8.04 -12.21 -8.33
CA SER A 74 -8.36 -13.09 -7.20
C SER A 74 -7.35 -12.95 -6.08
N THR A 75 -7.83 -12.72 -4.87
CA THR A 75 -6.99 -12.58 -3.68
C THR A 75 -7.50 -13.40 -2.51
N ILE A 76 -6.59 -13.82 -1.63
CA ILE A 76 -6.91 -14.34 -0.31
C ILE A 76 -6.28 -13.39 0.70
N VAL A 77 -7.12 -12.79 1.55
CA VAL A 77 -6.69 -11.87 2.60
C VAL A 77 -6.39 -12.64 3.89
N LEU A 78 -5.15 -12.54 4.36
CA LEU A 78 -4.71 -13.15 5.62
C LEU A 78 -4.71 -12.11 6.73
N PHE A 79 -5.29 -12.48 7.87
CA PHE A 79 -5.24 -11.71 9.11
C PHE A 79 -4.43 -12.47 10.16
N GLY A 80 -3.58 -11.74 10.89
CA GLY A 80 -2.70 -12.27 11.91
C GLY A 80 -2.34 -11.21 12.94
N SER A 81 -1.76 -11.64 14.06
CA SER A 81 -1.33 -10.72 15.11
C SER A 81 0.04 -10.14 14.79
N ALA A 82 0.12 -8.81 14.70
CA ALA A 82 1.37 -8.08 14.49
C ALA A 82 2.39 -8.18 15.66
N ARG A 83 2.09 -9.00 16.67
CA ARG A 83 2.89 -9.20 17.88
C ARG A 83 3.51 -10.59 17.97
N ILE A 84 3.28 -11.45 16.98
CA ILE A 84 3.86 -12.79 16.94
C ILE A 84 5.16 -12.68 16.13
N PRO A 85 6.34 -12.75 16.75
CA PRO A 85 7.60 -12.70 16.03
C PRO A 85 7.87 -14.03 15.29
N ALA A 86 8.82 -14.00 14.36
CA ALA A 86 9.39 -15.21 13.79
C ALA A 86 10.03 -16.08 14.90
N PRO A 87 10.10 -17.41 14.74
CA PRO A 87 10.66 -18.30 15.76
C PRO A 87 12.08 -17.92 16.22
N GLU A 88 12.94 -17.52 15.29
CA GLU A 88 14.31 -17.06 15.55
C GLU A 88 14.34 -15.80 16.42
N ASP A 89 13.47 -14.84 16.13
CA ASP A 89 13.34 -13.58 16.88
C ASP A 89 12.74 -13.84 18.27
N ALA A 90 11.74 -14.72 18.36
CA ALA A 90 11.15 -15.14 19.63
C ALA A 90 12.20 -15.76 20.56
N ALA A 91 13.05 -16.64 20.02
CA ALA A 91 14.13 -17.26 20.77
C ALA A 91 15.19 -16.24 21.21
N ALA A 92 15.54 -15.29 20.34
CA ALA A 92 16.46 -14.21 20.67
C ALA A 92 15.90 -13.31 21.78
N HIS A 93 14.60 -12.96 21.73
CA HIS A 93 13.93 -12.19 22.77
C HIS A 93 13.94 -12.93 24.11
N LEU A 94 13.71 -14.25 24.11
CA LEU A 94 13.73 -15.04 25.35
C LEU A 94 15.13 -15.10 25.97
N ALA A 95 16.16 -15.30 25.16
CA ALA A 95 17.55 -15.27 25.63
C ALA A 95 17.92 -13.90 26.23
N ALA A 96 17.53 -12.81 25.56
CA ALA A 96 17.77 -11.45 26.06
C ALA A 96 17.00 -11.18 27.37
N ALA A 97 15.75 -11.64 27.48
CA ALA A 97 14.94 -11.48 28.68
C ALA A 97 15.53 -12.21 29.89
N HIS A 98 16.04 -13.43 29.70
CA HIS A 98 16.74 -14.17 30.75
C HIS A 98 18.03 -13.46 31.20
N ALA A 99 18.79 -12.89 30.28
CA ALA A 99 19.99 -12.12 30.62
C ALA A 99 19.69 -10.83 31.40
N GLY A 100 18.56 -10.17 31.11
CA GLY A 100 18.07 -9.00 31.83
C GLY A 100 17.48 -9.29 33.21
N ASN A 101 17.19 -10.57 33.50
CA ASN A 101 16.67 -11.07 34.77
C ASN A 101 15.38 -10.36 35.25
N ASP A 102 14.54 -9.89 34.32
CA ASP A 102 13.22 -9.30 34.59
C ASP A 102 12.12 -10.37 34.38
N PRO A 103 11.42 -10.79 35.46
CA PRO A 103 10.39 -11.82 35.39
C PRO A 103 9.22 -11.48 34.45
N VAL A 104 8.91 -10.19 34.26
CA VAL A 104 7.83 -9.76 33.37
C VAL A 104 8.26 -9.94 31.92
N MET A 105 9.48 -9.55 31.57
CA MET A 105 10.03 -9.69 30.23
C MET A 105 10.23 -11.15 29.85
N VAL A 106 10.68 -11.99 30.79
CA VAL A 106 10.82 -13.45 30.56
C VAL A 106 9.47 -14.06 30.21
N ARG A 107 8.43 -13.76 31.00
CA ARG A 107 7.07 -14.29 30.74
C ARG A 107 6.51 -13.85 29.38
N GLN A 108 6.77 -12.61 28.98
CA GLN A 108 6.35 -12.11 27.66
C GLN A 108 7.08 -12.83 26.53
N ALA A 109 8.38 -13.06 26.66
CA ALA A 109 9.17 -13.75 25.66
C ALA A 109 8.81 -15.25 25.58
N GLU A 110 8.53 -15.91 26.70
CA GLU A 110 8.01 -17.29 26.72
C GLU A 110 6.68 -17.41 25.96
N MET A 111 5.78 -16.43 26.16
CA MET A 111 4.53 -16.36 25.40
C MET A 111 4.80 -16.18 23.91
N GLN A 112 5.72 -15.29 23.52
CA GLN A 112 6.09 -15.11 22.12
C GLN A 112 6.62 -16.39 21.48
N VAL A 113 7.50 -17.12 22.17
CA VAL A 113 8.00 -18.42 21.71
C VAL A 113 6.86 -19.42 21.53
N SER A 114 5.92 -19.49 22.48
CA SER A 114 4.76 -20.37 22.37
C SER A 114 3.86 -20.05 21.16
N MET A 115 3.77 -18.77 20.79
CA MET A 115 2.93 -18.28 19.70
C MET A 115 3.65 -18.28 18.34
N ALA A 116 4.98 -18.35 18.31
CA ALA A 116 5.77 -18.29 17.09
C ALA A 116 5.47 -19.43 16.11
N ALA A 117 4.88 -20.54 16.58
CA ALA A 117 4.37 -21.60 15.70
C ALA A 117 3.32 -21.08 14.70
N TYR A 118 2.50 -20.08 15.08
CA TYR A 118 1.51 -19.50 14.18
C TYR A 118 2.15 -18.68 13.05
N TYR A 119 3.34 -18.12 13.27
CA TYR A 119 4.12 -17.46 12.22
C TYR A 119 4.50 -18.47 11.12
N GLU A 120 5.02 -19.63 11.53
CA GLU A 120 5.37 -20.70 10.58
C GLU A 120 4.15 -21.29 9.89
N GLU A 121 3.01 -21.45 10.59
CA GLU A 121 1.77 -21.89 9.95
C GLU A 121 1.26 -20.87 8.93
N ALA A 122 1.38 -19.57 9.19
CA ALA A 122 1.03 -18.52 8.23
C ALA A 122 1.93 -18.57 6.99
N ARG A 123 3.26 -18.72 7.16
CA ARG A 123 4.20 -18.91 6.04
C ARG A 123 3.89 -20.17 5.24
N ARG A 124 3.63 -21.28 5.93
CA ARG A 124 3.29 -22.56 5.30
C ARG A 124 2.01 -22.44 4.49
N PHE A 125 0.97 -21.82 5.05
CA PHE A 125 -0.28 -21.58 4.34
C PHE A 125 -0.08 -20.71 3.09
N ALA A 126 0.63 -19.59 3.21
CA ALA A 126 0.92 -18.71 2.08
C ALA A 126 1.72 -19.44 0.98
N GLY A 127 2.70 -20.28 1.35
CA GLY A 127 3.45 -21.12 0.42
C GLY A 127 2.57 -22.14 -0.30
N LEU A 128 1.66 -22.80 0.42
CA LEU A 128 0.70 -23.74 -0.17
C LEU A 128 -0.26 -23.06 -1.15
N VAL A 129 -0.81 -21.91 -0.77
CA VAL A 129 -1.68 -21.10 -1.64
C VAL A 129 -0.92 -20.71 -2.90
N THR A 130 0.30 -20.21 -2.77
CA THR A 130 1.11 -19.78 -3.92
C THR A 130 1.42 -20.96 -4.86
N ALA A 131 1.85 -22.10 -4.31
CA ALA A 131 2.17 -23.29 -5.11
C ALA A 131 0.94 -23.90 -5.80
N ALA A 132 -0.24 -23.81 -5.17
CA ALA A 132 -1.50 -24.23 -5.78
C ALA A 132 -1.95 -23.24 -6.87
N SER A 133 -1.85 -21.94 -6.59
CA SER A 133 -2.22 -20.82 -7.45
C SER A 133 -1.49 -20.82 -8.79
N GLN A 134 -0.20 -21.15 -8.80
CA GLN A 134 0.62 -21.27 -10.03
C GLN A 134 0.11 -22.29 -11.06
N LYS A 135 -0.82 -23.17 -10.66
CA LYS A 135 -1.40 -24.20 -11.54
C LYS A 135 -2.76 -23.78 -12.12
N LEU A 136 -3.25 -22.59 -11.77
CA LEU A 136 -4.53 -22.05 -12.22
C LEU A 136 -4.31 -21.14 -13.42
N ASP A 137 -5.28 -21.11 -14.33
CA ASP A 137 -5.30 -20.15 -15.45
C ASP A 137 -5.43 -18.70 -14.95
N ALA A 138 -6.16 -18.51 -13.83
CA ALA A 138 -6.25 -17.24 -13.11
C ALA A 138 -5.55 -17.37 -11.74
N PRO A 139 -4.36 -16.74 -11.55
CA PRO A 139 -3.63 -16.80 -10.30
C PRO A 139 -4.38 -16.14 -9.14
N ILE A 140 -4.25 -16.73 -7.96
CA ILE A 140 -4.69 -16.20 -6.67
C ILE A 140 -3.48 -15.61 -5.92
N TYR A 141 -3.62 -14.41 -5.40
CA TYR A 141 -2.57 -13.69 -4.67
C TYR A 141 -2.88 -13.61 -3.17
N VAL A 142 -1.85 -13.80 -2.34
CA VAL A 142 -1.94 -13.60 -0.89
C VAL A 142 -1.78 -12.12 -0.56
N VAL A 143 -2.72 -11.55 0.18
CA VAL A 143 -2.71 -10.14 0.60
C VAL A 143 -2.76 -10.06 2.12
N THR A 144 -2.01 -9.12 2.69
CA THR A 144 -1.98 -8.85 4.15
C THR A 144 -2.11 -7.35 4.41
N GLY A 145 -2.19 -6.95 5.68
CA GLY A 145 -2.15 -5.54 6.08
C GLY A 145 -0.77 -4.87 6.00
N GLY A 146 0.29 -5.58 5.58
CA GLY A 146 1.65 -5.04 5.46
C GLY A 146 2.39 -4.77 6.78
N GLY A 147 1.82 -5.19 7.92
CA GLY A 147 2.45 -5.12 9.23
C GLY A 147 3.41 -6.29 9.50
N PRO A 148 4.10 -6.29 10.65
CA PRO A 148 4.90 -7.44 11.09
C PRO A 148 4.03 -8.62 11.49
N GLY A 149 4.68 -9.75 11.78
CA GLY A 149 4.06 -11.00 12.26
C GLY A 149 3.44 -11.88 11.18
#